data_AF-A0A432KFX7-F1
#
_entry.id   AF-A0A432KFX7-F1
#
_cell.length_a   1.000
_cell.length_b   1.000
_cell.length_c   1.000
_cell.angle_alpha   90.00
_cell.angle_beta   90.00
_cell.angle_gamma   90.00
#
_symmetry.space_group_name_H-M   'P 1'
#
loop_
_entity.id
_entity.type
_entity.pdbx_description
1 polymer ?
#
loop_
_entity_poly.entity_id
_entity_poly.type
_entity_poly.pdbx_seq_one_letter_code
_entity_poly.pdbx_strand_id
1 'polypeptide(L)' 'MDKFNKVAQITLLFWLMKIIATTLGETFGDYISITLNYGYALSLRITAISFLVVLSIQLEYLQIL' A
#
# COMPACT_ATOMS: atom_id res chain seq x y z
N MET A 1 -8.06 2.35 -31.23
CA MET A 1 -7.12 1.45 -30.51
C MET A 1 -6.60 2.24 -29.32
N ASP A 2 -7.47 2.34 -28.33
CA ASP A 2 -7.35 3.25 -27.21
C ASP A 2 -6.28 2.73 -26.25
N LYS A 3 -5.10 3.35 -26.34
CA LYS A 3 -4.01 3.14 -25.40
C LYS A 3 -4.46 3.66 -24.04
N PHE A 4 -5.09 2.81 -23.23
CA PHE A 4 -5.15 3.01 -21.79
C PHE A 4 -3.70 3.11 -21.32
N ASN A 5 -3.26 4.32 -21.04
CA ASN A 5 -1.98 4.54 -20.40
C ASN A 5 -2.05 3.86 -19.03
N LYS A 6 -1.37 2.72 -18.86
CA LYS A 6 -1.29 1.96 -17.59
C LYS A 6 -0.67 2.79 -16.47
N VAL A 7 -0.06 3.93 -16.80
CA VAL A 7 0.52 4.86 -15.84
C VAL A 7 -0.50 5.93 -15.47
N ALA A 8 -0.79 6.06 -14.18
CA ALA A 8 -1.59 7.17 -13.65
C ALA A 8 -0.98 8.48 -14.15
N GLN A 9 -1.79 9.36 -14.74
CA GLN A 9 -1.31 10.68 -15.15
C GLN A 9 -0.72 11.38 -13.93
N ILE A 10 0.51 11.92 -14.06
CA ILE A 10 1.25 12.63 -13.01
C ILE A 10 0.57 13.98 -12.77
N THR A 11 -0.59 13.92 -12.16
CA THR A 11 -1.45 15.03 -11.79
C THR A 11 -1.26 15.37 -10.32
N LEU A 12 -1.78 16.51 -9.87
CA LEU A 12 -1.70 16.90 -8.46
C LEU A 12 -2.31 15.82 -7.53
N LEU A 13 -3.36 15.14 -8.01
CA LEU A 13 -4.01 14.04 -7.29
C LEU A 13 -3.09 12.83 -7.09
N PHE A 14 -2.21 12.52 -8.06
CA PHE A 14 -1.21 11.46 -7.92
C PHE A 14 -0.24 11.74 -6.77
N TRP A 15 0.26 12.99 -6.67
CA TRP A 15 1.17 13.38 -5.60
C TRP A 15 0.49 13.40 -4.24
N LEU A 16 -0.74 13.91 -4.16
CA LEU A 16 -1.54 13.91 -2.93
C LEU A 16 -1.77 12.48 -2.43
N MET A 17 -2.23 11.59 -3.31
CA MET A 17 -2.48 10.19 -2.99
C MET A 17 -1.19 9.50 -2.51
N LYS A 18 -0.04 9.80 -3.12
CA LYS A 18 1.25 9.24 -2.72
C LYS A 18 1.63 9.63 -1.29
N ILE A 19 1.46 10.90 -0.93
CA ILE A 19 1.76 11.40 0.42
C ILE A 19 0.80 10.78 1.44
N ILE A 20 -0.50 10.76 1.14
CA ILE A 20 -1.51 10.12 2.01
C ILE A 20 -1.19 8.64 2.18
N ALA A 21 -0.85 7.93 1.11
CA ALA A 21 -0.52 6.51 1.18
C ALA A 21 0.68 6.22 2.08
N THR A 22 1.73 7.06 2.05
CA THR A 22 2.89 6.90 2.94
C THR A 22 2.55 7.24 4.40
N THR A 23 1.86 8.34 4.66
CA THR A 23 1.50 8.77 6.02
C THR A 23 0.46 7.84 6.67
N LEU A 24 -0.51 7.39 5.88
CA LEU A 24 -1.54 6.45 6.32
C LEU A 24 -0.95 5.06 6.56
N GLY A 25 0.01 4.62 5.74
CA GLY A 25 0.71 3.35 5.95
C GLY A 25 1.48 3.29 7.27
N GLU A 26 2.24 4.34 7.60
CA GLU A 26 2.96 4.45 8.88
C GLU A 26 1.99 4.53 10.07
N THR A 27 0.99 5.41 9.99
CA THR A 27 -0.01 5.59 11.07
C THR A 27 -0.83 4.32 11.31
N PHE A 28 -1.16 3.57 10.25
CA PHE A 28 -1.89 2.31 10.35
C PHE A 28 -1.07 1.22 11.04
N GLY A 29 0.23 1.12 10.72
CA GLY A 29 1.15 0.22 11.41
C GLY A 29 1.31 0.54 12.90
N ASP A 30 1.43 1.83 13.23
CA ASP A 30 1.47 2.31 14.62
C ASP A 30 0.15 2.06 15.36
N TYR A 31 -0.99 2.28 14.70
CA TYR A 31 -2.30 2.00 15.27
C TYR A 31 -2.48 0.52 15.65
N ILE A 32 -2.04 -0.40 14.79
CA ILE A 32 -2.07 -1.85 15.07
C ILE A 32 -1.16 -2.19 16.26
N SER A 33 0.02 -1.56 16.35
CA SER A 33 0.99 -1.78 17.43
C SER A 33 0.45 -1.36 18.79
N ILE A 34 -0.15 -0.17 18.85
CA ILE A 34 -0.59 0.48 20.09
C ILE A 34 -1.93 -0.09 20.57
N THR A 35 -2.87 -0.33 19.66
CA THR A 35 -4.24 -0.76 20.01
C THR A 35 -4.29 -2.18 20.54
N LEU A 36 -3.44 -3.08 20.04
CA LEU A 36 -3.47 -4.49 20.44
C LEU A 36 -2.37 -4.89 21.44
N ASN A 37 -1.54 -3.96 21.90
CA ASN A 37 -0.45 -4.23 22.87
C ASN A 37 0.52 -5.36 22.46
N TYR A 38 0.55 -5.74 21.18
CA TYR A 38 1.31 -6.90 20.68
C TYR A 38 2.80 -6.62 20.44
N GLY A 39 3.25 -5.39 20.70
CA GLY A 39 4.64 -4.98 20.54
C GLY A 39 5.00 -4.65 19.08
N TYR A 40 5.99 -3.77 18.93
CA TYR A 40 6.45 -3.21 17.66
C TYR A 40 6.87 -4.25 16.61
N ALA A 41 7.33 -5.43 17.06
CA ALA A 41 7.74 -6.51 16.17
C ALA A 41 6.55 -7.16 15.43
N LEU A 42 5.36 -7.19 16.05
CA LEU A 42 4.18 -7.82 15.48
C LEU A 42 3.51 -6.90 14.44
N SER A 43 3.44 -5.60 14.72
CA SER A 43 2.93 -4.61 13.77
C SER A 43 3.78 -4.52 12.50
N LEU A 44 5.12 -4.53 12.64
CA LEU A 44 6.03 -4.61 11.50
C LEU A 44 5.76 -5.84 10.62
N ARG A 45 5.57 -7.01 11.24
CA ARG A 45 5.21 -8.23 10.50
C ARG A 45 3.88 -8.10 9.78
N ILE A 46 2.85 -7.55 10.43
CA ILE A 46 1.53 -7.39 9.84
C ILE A 46 1.58 -6.43 8.65
N THR A 47 2.24 -5.28 8.79
CA THR A 47 2.41 -4.33 7.69
C THR A 47 3.21 -4.95 6.53
N ALA A 48 4.30 -5.67 6.82
CA ALA A 48 5.09 -6.36 5.81
C ALA A 48 4.31 -7.46 5.07
N ILE A 49 3.52 -8.27 5.79
CA ILE A 49 2.66 -9.30 5.20
C ILE A 49 1.57 -8.65 4.35
N SER A 50 0.93 -7.57 4.83
CA SER A 50 -0.08 -6.85 4.07
C SER A 50 0.48 -6.31 2.74
N PHE A 51 1.71 -5.79 2.76
CA PHE A 51 2.40 -5.34 1.57
C PHE A 51 2.67 -6.49 0.59
N LEU A 52 3.16 -7.64 1.08
CA LEU A 52 3.39 -8.82 0.25
C LEU A 52 2.10 -9.35 -0.38
N VAL A 53 0.99 -9.39 0.37
CA VAL A 53 -0.31 -9.83 -0.15
C VAL A 53 -0.78 -8.91 -1.27
N VAL A 54 -0.74 -7.59 -1.06
CA VAL A 54 -1.12 -6.61 -2.09
C VAL A 54 -0.21 -6.71 -3.31
N LEU A 55 1.09 -6.94 -3.10
CA LEU A 55 2.07 -7.11 -4.16
C LEU A 55 1.81 -8.38 -4.97
N SER A 56 1.50 -9.51 -4.33
CA SER A 56 1.14 -10.76 -5.02
C SER A 56 -0.12 -10.58 -5.87
N ILE A 57 -1.15 -9.92 -5.34
CA ILE A 57 -2.39 -9.62 -6.08
C ILE A 57 -2.10 -8.69 -7.27
N GLN A 58 -1.25 -7.67 -7.08
CA GLN A 58 -0.86 -6.75 -8.15
C GLN A 58 -0.09 -7.47 -9.27
N LEU A 59 0.84 -8.35 -8.91
CA LEU A 59 1.61 -9.13 -9.88
C LEU A 59 0.71 -10.08 -10.67
N GLU A 60 -0.23 -10.75 -10.01
CA GLU A 60 -1.20 -11.63 -10.67
C GLU A 60 -2.14 -10.85 -11.60
N TYR A 61 -2.68 -9.71 -11.16
CA TYR A 61 -3.50 -8.83 -12.00
C TYR A 61 -2.73 -8.30 -13.22
N LEU A 62 -1.42 -8.04 -13.09
CA LEU A 62 -0.56 -7.64 -14.19
C LEU A 62 -0.27 -8.81 -15.16
N GLN A 63 -0.25 -10.05 -14.66
CA GLN A 63 0.00 -11.24 -15.47
C GLN A 63 -1.24 -11.68 -16.27
N ILE A 64 -2.45 -11.37 -15.78
CA ILE A 64 -3.73 -11.73 -16.40
C ILE A 64 -4.15 -10.75 -17.51
N LEU A 65 -3.54 -9.56 -17.60
CA LEU A 65 -3.88 -8.50 -18.55
C LEU A 65 -2.75 -8.14 -19.54
#